data_AF-A0A535VFY6-F1
#
_entry.id   AF-A0A535VFY6-F1
#
_cell.length_a   1.000
_cell.length_b   1.000
_cell.length_c   1.000
_cell.angle_alpha   90.00
_cell.angle_beta   90.00
_cell.angle_gamma   90.00
#
_symmetry.space_group_name_H-M   'P 1'
#
loop_
_entity.id
_entity.type
_entity.pdbx_description
1 polymer ?
#
loop_
_entity_poly.entity_id
_entity_poly.type
_entity_poly.pdbx_seq_one_letter_code
_entity_poly.pdbx_strand_id
1 'polypeptide(L)'
;MREEMNERVIQVYDVALWCSWPLLFPEHVGHIQASGSYAAVVCVMEQVGIEKVVYAAARQVEHPRIDRWSKVYIPLAVEKRSQR
;
A
#
# COMPACT_ATOMS: atom_id res chain seq x y z
N MET A 1 -7.04 -29.71 11.55
CA MET A 1 -6.43 -28.55 10.87
C MET A 1 -7.16 -27.32 11.35
N ARG A 2 -6.56 -26.53 12.24
CA ARG A 2 -7.10 -25.22 12.61
C ARG A 2 -6.62 -24.25 11.54
N GLU A 3 -7.54 -23.72 10.75
CA GLU A 3 -7.28 -22.53 9.96
C GLU A 3 -6.97 -21.41 10.96
N GLU A 4 -5.69 -21.06 11.06
CA GLU A 4 -5.25 -19.87 11.77
C GLU A 4 -5.80 -18.66 11.00
N MET A 5 -7.03 -18.30 11.33
CA MET A 5 -7.65 -17.03 10.98
C MET A 5 -6.88 -15.97 11.78
N ASN A 6 -5.66 -15.68 11.32
CA ASN A 6 -4.88 -14.54 11.75
C ASN A 6 -5.68 -13.32 11.28
N GLU A 7 -6.62 -12.86 12.10
CA GLU A 7 -7.28 -11.57 11.97
C GLU A 7 -6.16 -10.53 11.93
N ARG A 8 -5.66 -10.25 10.73
CA ARG A 8 -4.65 -9.23 10.55
C ARG A 8 -5.35 -7.93 10.95
N VAL A 9 -4.97 -7.40 12.11
CA VAL A 9 -5.55 -6.18 12.67
C VAL A 9 -5.57 -5.12 11.57
N ILE A 10 -6.78 -4.76 11.13
CA ILE A 10 -6.97 -3.72 10.12
C ILE A 10 -6.73 -2.39 10.82
N GLN A 11 -5.78 -1.63 10.30
CA GLN A 11 -5.40 -0.31 10.83
C GLN A 11 -5.57 0.74 9.75
N VAL A 12 -5.74 1.99 10.17
CA VAL A 12 -5.85 3.14 9.26
C VAL A 12 -4.47 3.73 9.02
N TYR A 13 -4.13 3.94 7.76
CA TYR A 13 -2.87 4.51 7.32
C TYR A 13 -3.09 5.75 6.46
N ASP A 14 -2.30 6.79 6.71
CA ASP A 14 -2.07 7.90 5.77
C ASP A 14 -0.98 7.47 4.80
N VAL A 15 -1.27 7.49 3.50
CA VAL A 15 -0.39 7.02 2.44
C VAL A 15 -0.09 8.15 1.47
N ALA A 16 1.15 8.24 0.99
CA ALA A 16 1.55 9.15 -0.10
C ALA A 16 2.49 8.43 -1.07
N LEU A 17 2.15 8.35 -2.36
CA LEU A 17 2.95 7.63 -3.39
C LEU A 17 4.11 8.44 -3.98
N TRP A 18 4.08 9.77 -3.88
CA TRP A 18 5.21 10.66 -4.18
C TRP A 18 5.43 11.59 -3.00
N CYS A 19 5.92 11.04 -1.88
CA CYS A 19 6.01 11.75 -0.60
C CYS A 19 6.87 13.02 -0.63
N SER A 20 7.71 13.21 -1.67
CA SER A 20 8.47 14.44 -1.89
C SER A 20 7.61 15.60 -2.42
N TRP A 21 6.48 15.31 -3.08
CA TRP A 21 5.61 16.29 -3.73
C TRP A 21 4.10 16.03 -3.51
N PRO A 22 3.62 15.84 -2.27
CA PRO A 22 2.21 15.51 -2.03
C PRO A 22 1.23 16.60 -2.48
N LEU A 23 1.64 17.88 -2.44
CA LEU A 23 0.81 19.01 -2.88
C LEU A 23 0.62 19.07 -4.41
N LEU A 24 1.54 18.48 -5.18
CA LEU A 24 1.45 18.44 -6.64
C LEU A 24 0.58 17.29 -7.14
N PHE A 25 0.32 16.30 -6.28
CA PHE A 25 -0.31 15.03 -6.62
C PHE A 25 -1.29 14.60 -5.51
N PRO A 26 -2.29 15.43 -5.16
CA PRO A 26 -3.22 15.16 -4.06
C PRO A 26 -4.01 13.86 -4.24
N GLU A 27 -4.28 13.45 -5.48
CA GLU A 27 -4.93 12.19 -5.84
C GLU A 27 -4.09 10.95 -5.51
N HIS A 28 -2.81 11.13 -5.21
CA HIS A 28 -1.87 10.06 -4.86
C HIS A 28 -1.58 9.99 -3.35
N VAL A 29 -2.44 10.65 -2.57
CA VAL A 29 -2.48 10.61 -1.11
C VAL A 29 -3.81 10.01 -0.69
N GLY A 30 -3.80 9.11 0.30
CA GLY A 30 -5.02 8.40 0.71
C GLY A 30 -5.03 8.01 2.19
N HIS A 31 -6.23 7.91 2.75
CA HIS A 31 -6.47 7.28 4.05
C HIS A 31 -7.00 5.87 3.80
N ILE A 32 -6.22 4.85 4.12
CA ILE A 32 -6.51 3.47 3.76
C ILE A 32 -6.55 2.56 4.98
N GLN A 33 -7.58 1.72 5.04
CA GLN A 33 -7.62 0.59 5.96
C GLN A 33 -6.86 -0.59 5.37
N ALA A 34 -5.83 -1.05 6.07
CA ALA A 34 -5.01 -2.18 5.61
C ALA A 34 -4.47 -3.00 6.79
N SER A 35 -4.02 -4.21 6.48
CA SER A 35 -3.33 -5.08 7.43
C SER A 35 -1.88 -4.68 7.74
N GLY A 36 -1.36 -3.66 7.05
CA GLY A 36 0.00 -3.18 7.19
C GLY A 36 0.31 -2.02 6.26
N SER A 37 1.38 -1.30 6.57
CA SER A 37 1.78 -0.07 5.86
C SER A 37 2.09 -0.32 4.36
N TYR A 38 2.73 -1.44 4.03
CA TYR A 38 2.96 -1.84 2.62
C TYR A 38 1.65 -2.13 1.87
N ALA A 39 0.71 -2.86 2.49
CA ALA A 39 -0.57 -3.17 1.88
C ALA A 39 -1.41 -1.90 1.65
N ALA A 40 -1.31 -0.92 2.55
CA ALA A 40 -1.93 0.40 2.35
C ALA A 40 -1.37 1.11 1.11
N VAL A 41 -0.04 1.09 0.91
CA VAL A 41 0.61 1.66 -0.28
C VAL A 41 0.11 0.98 -1.56
N VAL A 42 0.12 -0.35 -1.60
CA VAL A 42 -0.34 -1.12 -2.77
C VAL A 42 -1.81 -0.81 -3.08
N CYS A 43 -2.67 -0.69 -2.06
CA CYS A 43 -4.08 -0.36 -2.27
C CYS A 43 -4.27 1.02 -2.92
N VAL A 44 -3.52 2.05 -2.50
CA VAL A 44 -3.56 3.36 -3.18
C VAL A 44 -3.06 3.23 -4.62
N MET A 45 -1.96 2.52 -4.84
CA MET A 45 -1.41 2.27 -6.18
C MET A 45 -2.44 1.60 -7.10
N GLU A 46 -3.19 0.61 -6.60
CA GLU A 46 -4.27 -0.05 -7.33
C GLU A 46 -5.43 0.90 -7.63
N GLN A 47 -5.87 1.72 -6.66
CA GLN A 47 -6.96 2.68 -6.83
C GLN A 47 -6.68 3.73 -7.91
N VAL A 48 -5.42 4.14 -8.05
CA VAL A 48 -5.01 5.15 -9.05
C VAL A 48 -4.40 4.54 -10.33
N GLY A 49 -4.35 3.21 -10.44
CA GLY A 49 -3.82 2.52 -11.62
C GLY A 49 -2.31 2.65 -11.84
N ILE A 50 -1.53 2.79 -10.77
CA ILE A 50 -0.06 2.92 -10.82
C ILE A 50 0.60 1.58 -10.51
N GLU A 51 1.31 1.01 -11.47
CA GLU A 51 2.02 -0.25 -11.26
C GLU A 51 3.34 -0.11 -10.48
N LYS A 52 3.96 1.07 -10.54
CA LYS A 52 5.28 1.33 -9.96
C LYS A 52 5.40 2.76 -9.46
N VAL A 53 5.98 2.92 -8.27
CA VAL A 53 6.33 4.25 -7.75
C VAL A 53 7.69 4.29 -7.06
N VAL A 54 8.35 5.45 -7.14
CA VAL A 54 9.73 5.66 -6.66
C VAL A 54 9.77 6.24 -5.24
N TYR A 55 8.69 6.79 -4.67
CA TYR A 55 8.74 7.37 -3.31
C TYR A 55 7.43 7.25 -2.55
N ALA A 56 7.17 6.08 -1.98
CA ALA A 56 6.00 5.87 -1.14
C ALA A 56 6.30 6.08 0.34
N ALA A 57 5.32 6.60 1.08
CA ALA A 57 5.32 6.64 2.53
C ALA A 57 3.96 6.21 3.07
N ALA A 58 3.95 5.54 4.21
CA ALA A 58 2.74 5.22 4.94
C ALA A 58 2.94 5.44 6.45
N ARG A 59 1.96 6.05 7.09
CA ARG A 59 1.93 6.33 8.53
C ARG A 59 0.64 5.78 9.11
N GLN A 60 0.73 4.93 10.13
CA GLN A 60 -0.46 4.54 10.88
C GLN A 60 -0.97 5.75 11.67
N VAL A 61 -2.26 6.08 11.58
CA VAL A 61 -2.84 7.33 12.13
C VAL A 61 -2.53 7.51 13.62
N GLU A 62 -2.57 6.43 14.40
CA GLU A 62 -2.35 6.45 15.86
C GLU A 62 -0.88 6.25 16.27
N HIS A 63 0.05 6.09 15.32
CA HIS A 63 1.44 5.78 15.61
C HIS A 63 2.39 6.85 15.01
N PRO A 64 3.42 7.31 15.74
CA PRO A 64 4.35 8.33 15.24
C PRO A 64 5.30 7.84 14.14
N ARG A 65 5.24 6.56 13.76
CA ARG A 65 6.21 5.93 12.86
C ARG A 65 5.72 6.06 11.43
N ILE A 66 6.64 6.47 10.55
CA ILE A 66 6.41 6.56 9.12
C ILE A 66 7.33 5.56 8.44
N ASP A 67 6.74 4.58 7.76
CA ASP A 67 7.48 3.67 6.89
C ASP A 67 7.61 4.30 5.50
N ARG A 68 8.79 4.18 4.90
CA ARG A 68 9.13 4.81 3.61
C ARG A 68 9.79 3.82 2.68
N TRP A 69 9.52 3.95 1.38
CA TRP A 69 10.08 3.11 0.33
C TRP A 69 10.54 3.95 -0.85
N SER A 70 11.67 3.56 -1.43
CA SER A 70 12.27 4.20 -2.61
C SER A 70 11.94 3.52 -3.94
N LYS A 71 11.30 2.35 -3.90
CA LYS A 71 10.76 1.61 -5.07
C LYS A 71 9.67 0.65 -4.59
N VAL A 72 8.43 0.84 -5.02
CA VAL A 72 7.31 -0.08 -4.77
C VAL A 72 6.72 -0.52 -6.10
N TYR A 73 6.36 -1.79 -6.18
CA TYR A 73 5.72 -2.42 -7.33
C TYR A 73 4.43 -3.06 -6.84
N ILE A 74 3.32 -2.91 -7.59
CA ILE A 74 2.20 -3.83 -7.42
C ILE A 74 2.73 -5.21 -7.81
N PRO A 75 2.61 -6.24 -6.94
CA PRO A 75 2.92 -7.59 -7.36
C PRO A 75 1.96 -7.93 -8.50
N LEU A 76 2.49 -8.07 -9.72
CA LEU A 76 1.71 -8.60 -10.84
C LEU A 76 1.07 -9.89 -10.34
N ALA A 77 -0.27 -9.93 -10.33
CA ALA A 77 -0.98 -11.17 -10.10
C ALA A 77 -0.37 -12.16 -11.10
N VAL A 78 0.33 -13.18 -10.59
CA VAL A 78 0.85 -14.25 -11.44
C VAL A 78 -0.40 -14.81 -12.09
N GLU A 79 -0.63 -14.45 -13.36
CA GLU A 79 -1.59 -15.14 -14.19
C GLU A 79 -1.23 -16.60 -14.04
N LYS A 80 -2.10 -17.36 -13.38
CA LYS A 80 -1.98 -18.80 -13.34
C LYS A 80 -2.00 -19.22 -14.80
N ARG A 81 -0.82 -19.46 -15.37
CA ARG A 81 -0.67 -20.23 -16.59
C ARG A 81 -1.31 -21.57 -16.25
N SER A 82 -2.60 -21.70 -16.57
CA SER A 82 -3.24 -22.99 -16.74
C SER A 82 -2.41 -23.73 -17.76
N GLN A 83 -1.52 -24.59 -17.26
CA GLN A 83 -0.93 -25.65 -18.06
C GLN A 83 -2.10 -26.47 -18.58
N ARG A 84 -2.25 -26.43 -19.91
CA ARG A 84 -3.10 -27.34 -20.66
C ARG A 84 -2.59 -28.76 -20.54
#